data_AF-A0A9P5CD69-F1
#
_entry.id   AF-A0A9P5CD69-F1
#
_cell.length_a   1.000
_cell.length_b   1.000
_cell.length_c   1.000
_cell.angle_alpha   90.00
_cell.angle_beta   90.00
_cell.angle_gamma   90.00
#
_symmetry.space_group_name_H-M   'P 1'
#
loop_
_entity.id
_entity.type
_entity.pdbx_description
1 polymer ?
#
loop_
_entity_poly.entity_id
_entity_poly.type
_entity_poly.pdbx_seq_one_letter_code
_entity_poly.pdbx_strand_id
1 'polypeptide(L)'
;MSTENVPAATPEKVEQAEAPALAPETPLAKFTARLADIIKESAHSEMWGVELSTDASHAPTQVVLQKFLRANNGDLAGAEKQLAAALVWREKWQPTKLVSEAFNKDKFGGLGFVTKHKDEAGNNTVITWNIYGSVKDNKATFGDVTEFIKWRAALMELGVQQLHLNDITEPLPEDGTDKHQMLQVHDYRSVSFFRMDPAVKAASKETISVFSTAYPELLAHKYFVNVPAIMGWMFGAMKLFLAPATLKKFHPMTSGTTLSTELKSIAPSLPQEYGGSGSPVQEGLTVTLVDATEAAKVEAPVEPKSEAVAAPVEAPAQATETAVAEPQTLDLPVRPKEEEAPAEAKKEEVPVEAKKEEVPAPVEPEAKAEEAKAPAEEEAKQETEEKKTEEIPVAADGAPKEAEAAPKETETAETAQPEKSA
;
A
#
# COMPACT_ATOMS: atom_id res chain seq x y z
N MET A 1 -12.45 -72.07 -70.98
CA MET A 1 -11.83 -70.74 -70.99
C MET A 1 -12.66 -69.84 -70.09
N SER A 2 -12.37 -69.83 -68.79
CA SER A 2 -13.06 -68.99 -67.81
C SER A 2 -11.98 -68.37 -66.93
N THR A 3 -11.79 -67.06 -67.03
CA THR A 3 -10.78 -66.32 -66.27
C THR A 3 -11.38 -65.86 -64.95
N GLU A 4 -11.03 -66.52 -63.86
CA GLU A 4 -11.44 -66.10 -62.52
C GLU A 4 -10.61 -64.89 -62.07
N ASN A 5 -11.28 -63.86 -61.56
CA ASN A 5 -10.68 -62.54 -61.37
C ASN A 5 -10.29 -62.30 -59.90
N VAL A 6 -8.99 -62.42 -59.59
CA VAL A 6 -8.45 -62.20 -58.24
C VAL A 6 -8.01 -60.73 -58.09
N PRO A 7 -8.66 -59.91 -57.24
CA PRO A 7 -8.17 -58.58 -56.92
C PRO A 7 -6.96 -58.67 -55.99
N ALA A 8 -5.85 -58.03 -56.37
CA ALA A 8 -4.68 -57.90 -55.51
C ALA A 8 -4.95 -56.88 -54.39
N ALA A 9 -4.49 -57.18 -53.17
CA ALA A 9 -4.65 -56.29 -52.03
C ALA A 9 -3.72 -55.07 -52.12
N THR A 10 -4.28 -53.88 -51.94
CA THR A 10 -3.52 -52.63 -51.77
C THR A 10 -2.84 -52.62 -50.40
N PRO A 11 -1.55 -52.30 -50.27
CA PRO A 11 -0.92 -52.13 -48.96
C PRO A 11 -1.43 -50.86 -48.27
N GLU A 12 -1.88 -50.97 -47.02
CA GLU A 12 -2.26 -49.82 -46.21
C GLU A 12 -1.03 -48.95 -45.91
N LYS A 13 -1.17 -47.64 -46.18
CA LYS A 13 -0.18 -46.64 -45.78
C LYS A 13 -0.34 -46.40 -44.28
N VAL A 14 0.54 -46.99 -43.47
CA VAL A 14 0.59 -46.73 -42.03
C VAL A 14 0.84 -45.23 -41.81
N GLU A 15 -0.17 -44.55 -41.29
CA GLU A 15 -0.11 -43.14 -40.93
C GLU A 15 0.70 -43.02 -39.63
N GLN A 16 1.90 -42.43 -39.72
CA GLN A 16 2.69 -42.15 -38.53
C GLN A 16 1.96 -41.09 -37.72
N ALA A 17 1.54 -41.45 -36.51
CA ALA A 17 1.03 -40.50 -35.53
C ALA A 17 2.14 -39.50 -35.20
N GLU A 18 2.02 -38.28 -35.72
CA GLU A 18 2.95 -37.20 -35.46
C GLU A 18 2.91 -36.88 -33.96
N ALA A 19 4.07 -36.93 -33.30
CA ALA A 19 4.17 -36.61 -31.88
C ALA A 19 3.71 -35.16 -31.67
N PRO A 20 2.94 -34.85 -30.60
CA PRO A 20 2.41 -33.50 -30.40
C PRO A 20 3.57 -32.49 -30.37
N ALA A 21 3.51 -31.51 -31.27
CA ALA A 21 4.55 -30.50 -31.40
C ALA A 21 4.77 -29.82 -30.05
N LEU A 22 6.03 -29.81 -29.58
CA LEU A 22 6.42 -29.10 -28.37
C LEU A 22 6.02 -27.64 -28.51
N ALA A 23 5.15 -27.17 -27.61
CA ALA A 23 4.73 -25.78 -27.58
C ALA A 23 5.97 -24.87 -27.44
N PRO A 24 5.98 -23.67 -28.06
CA PRO A 24 7.10 -22.76 -27.95
C PRO A 24 7.34 -22.42 -26.48
N GLU A 25 8.54 -22.71 -25.97
CA GLU A 25 8.87 -22.54 -24.55
C GLU A 25 8.81 -21.07 -24.12
N THR A 26 7.70 -20.69 -23.50
CA THR A 26 7.48 -19.35 -22.93
C THR A 26 8.47 -19.07 -21.78
N PRO A 27 8.70 -17.79 -21.42
CA PRO A 27 9.49 -17.46 -20.23
C PRO A 27 8.96 -18.13 -18.96
N LEU A 28 7.63 -18.24 -18.80
CA LEU A 28 6.98 -18.90 -17.67
C LEU A 28 7.22 -20.42 -17.62
N ALA A 29 7.20 -21.10 -18.77
CA ALA A 29 7.51 -22.53 -18.84
C ALA A 29 8.97 -22.80 -18.43
N LYS A 30 9.90 -21.97 -18.92
CA LYS A 30 11.32 -22.03 -18.53
C LYS A 30 11.50 -21.74 -17.04
N PHE A 31 10.85 -20.70 -16.51
CA PHE A 31 10.92 -20.37 -15.09
C PHE A 31 10.41 -21.51 -14.19
N THR A 32 9.33 -22.17 -14.61
CA THR A 32 8.79 -23.36 -13.91
C THR A 32 9.79 -24.51 -13.90
N ALA A 33 10.49 -24.77 -15.01
CA ALA A 33 11.54 -25.79 -15.07
C ALA A 33 12.77 -25.47 -14.19
N ARG A 34 13.04 -24.18 -13.94
CA ARG A 34 14.14 -23.69 -13.08
C ARG A 34 13.79 -23.68 -11.59
N LEU A 35 12.51 -23.68 -11.23
CA LEU A 35 12.00 -23.53 -9.86
C LEU A 35 12.60 -24.55 -8.86
N ALA A 36 12.83 -25.79 -9.29
CA ALA A 36 13.40 -26.84 -8.44
C ALA A 36 14.82 -26.50 -7.94
N ASP A 37 15.66 -25.89 -8.79
CA ASP A 37 16.99 -25.43 -8.40
C ASP A 37 16.88 -24.20 -7.49
N ILE A 38 15.98 -23.27 -7.80
CA ILE A 38 15.78 -22.02 -7.04
C ILE A 38 15.35 -22.30 -5.59
N ILE A 39 14.39 -23.21 -5.37
CA ILE A 39 13.96 -23.64 -4.03
C ILE A 39 15.12 -24.31 -3.26
N LYS A 40 15.94 -25.09 -3.96
CA LYS A 40 17.10 -25.78 -3.39
C LYS A 40 18.24 -24.83 -3.03
N GLU A 41 18.46 -23.79 -3.82
CA GLU A 41 19.47 -22.74 -3.57
C GLU A 41 19.03 -21.75 -2.47
N SER A 42 17.74 -21.46 -2.36
CA SER A 42 17.17 -20.61 -1.30
C SER A 42 16.89 -21.35 0.00
N ALA A 43 16.91 -22.69 -0.01
CA ALA A 43 16.47 -23.59 1.06
C ALA A 43 15.01 -23.36 1.53
N HIS A 44 14.17 -22.73 0.71
CA HIS A 44 12.82 -22.31 1.09
C HIS A 44 11.84 -22.34 -0.08
N SER A 45 10.61 -22.79 0.20
CA SER A 45 9.58 -23.11 -0.79
C SER A 45 8.26 -22.35 -0.61
N GLU A 46 8.11 -21.48 0.40
CA GLU A 46 6.88 -20.73 0.65
C GLU A 46 6.97 -19.31 0.08
N MET A 47 5.97 -18.89 -0.72
CA MET A 47 5.82 -17.52 -1.18
C MET A 47 4.37 -17.03 -1.03
N TRP A 48 4.18 -15.98 -0.23
CA TRP A 48 2.87 -15.33 0.01
C TRP A 48 1.80 -16.30 0.54
N GLY A 49 2.21 -17.30 1.32
CA GLY A 49 1.39 -18.38 1.84
C GLY A 49 1.21 -19.57 0.88
N VAL A 50 1.75 -19.48 -0.35
CA VAL A 50 1.72 -20.55 -1.36
C VAL A 50 2.96 -21.44 -1.24
N GLU A 51 2.75 -22.74 -1.05
CA GLU A 51 3.82 -23.73 -1.19
C GLU A 51 4.14 -23.91 -2.69
N LEU A 52 5.38 -23.65 -3.10
CA LEU A 52 5.77 -23.60 -4.49
C LEU A 52 5.99 -25.01 -5.06
N SER A 53 5.03 -25.47 -5.86
CA SER A 53 5.08 -26.75 -6.57
C SER A 53 5.83 -26.63 -7.89
N THR A 54 6.65 -27.63 -8.22
CA THR A 54 7.30 -27.77 -9.53
C THR A 54 6.35 -28.31 -10.62
N ASP A 55 5.08 -28.57 -10.28
CA ASP A 55 4.04 -28.95 -11.23
C ASP A 55 3.55 -27.72 -12.01
N ALA A 56 3.69 -27.75 -13.34
CA ALA A 56 3.25 -26.67 -14.23
C ALA A 56 1.72 -26.45 -14.22
N SER A 57 0.93 -27.41 -13.75
CA SER A 57 -0.52 -27.28 -13.55
C SER A 57 -0.91 -26.59 -12.24
N HIS A 58 0.04 -26.36 -11.32
CA HIS A 58 -0.25 -25.70 -10.04
C HIS A 58 -0.45 -24.19 -10.21
N ALA A 59 -1.69 -23.79 -10.52
CA ALA A 59 -2.07 -22.41 -10.80
C ALA A 59 -1.59 -21.37 -9.77
N PRO A 60 -1.63 -21.59 -8.44
CA PRO A 60 -1.07 -20.66 -7.46
C PRO A 60 0.42 -20.36 -7.69
N THR A 61 1.24 -21.37 -7.99
CA THR A 61 2.66 -21.18 -8.32
C THR A 61 2.84 -20.47 -9.66
N GLN A 62 2.05 -20.81 -10.68
CA GLN A 62 2.11 -20.13 -11.99
C GLN A 62 1.78 -18.62 -11.86
N VAL A 63 0.83 -18.25 -11.01
CA VAL A 63 0.54 -16.84 -10.67
C VAL A 63 1.72 -16.15 -10.00
N VAL A 64 2.40 -16.82 -9.05
CA VAL A 64 3.61 -16.28 -8.40
C VAL A 64 4.71 -16.05 -9.44
N LEU A 65 5.06 -17.07 -10.22
CA LEU A 65 6.12 -16.97 -11.25
C LEU A 65 5.81 -15.88 -12.28
N GLN A 66 4.56 -15.76 -12.73
CA GLN A 66 4.16 -14.71 -13.67
C GLN A 66 4.22 -13.30 -13.08
N LYS A 67 3.95 -13.12 -11.77
CA LYS A 67 4.16 -11.83 -11.08
C LYS A 67 5.63 -11.42 -11.03
N PHE A 68 6.55 -12.36 -10.73
CA PHE A 68 7.99 -12.10 -10.76
C PHE A 68 8.49 -11.80 -12.20
N LEU A 69 8.02 -12.53 -13.23
CA LEU A 69 8.33 -12.20 -14.63
C LEU A 69 7.83 -10.82 -15.05
N ARG A 70 6.57 -10.47 -14.72
CA ARG A 70 6.00 -9.14 -15.01
C ARG A 70 6.80 -8.01 -14.35
N ALA A 71 7.24 -8.21 -13.11
CA ALA A 71 8.08 -7.23 -12.39
C ALA A 71 9.45 -7.01 -13.05
N ASN A 72 10.02 -8.03 -13.71
CA ASN A 72 11.27 -7.93 -14.49
C ASN A 72 11.02 -7.67 -15.98
N ASN A 73 9.79 -7.29 -16.36
CA ASN A 73 9.37 -7.00 -17.74
C ASN A 73 9.64 -8.16 -18.73
N GLY A 74 9.55 -9.40 -18.27
CA GLY A 74 9.81 -10.61 -19.05
C GLY A 74 11.25 -11.10 -19.03
N ASP A 75 12.19 -10.39 -18.38
CA ASP A 75 13.53 -10.93 -18.13
C ASP A 75 13.47 -12.09 -17.12
N LEU A 76 13.70 -13.29 -17.65
CA LEU A 76 13.78 -14.52 -16.88
C LEU A 76 14.94 -14.50 -15.88
N ALA A 77 16.11 -13.96 -16.24
CA ALA A 77 17.29 -13.98 -15.36
C ALA A 77 17.10 -13.04 -14.15
N GLY A 78 16.51 -11.87 -14.37
CA GLY A 78 16.03 -10.98 -13.32
C GLY A 78 14.98 -11.64 -12.43
N ALA A 79 13.99 -12.33 -13.02
CA ALA A 79 12.92 -13.01 -12.29
C ALA A 79 13.43 -14.18 -11.43
N GLU A 80 14.29 -15.05 -11.95
CA GLU A 80 14.94 -16.13 -11.19
C GLU A 80 15.72 -15.56 -9.99
N LYS A 81 16.53 -14.52 -10.23
CA LYS A 81 17.34 -13.86 -9.19
C LYS A 81 16.48 -13.18 -8.12
N GLN A 82 15.40 -12.50 -8.52
CA GLN A 82 14.51 -11.81 -7.57
C GLN A 82 13.71 -12.82 -6.75
N LEU A 83 13.23 -13.91 -7.33
CA LEU A 83 12.55 -14.98 -6.61
C LEU A 83 13.48 -15.66 -5.60
N ALA A 84 14.71 -16.01 -6.00
CA ALA A 84 15.70 -16.58 -5.08
C ALA A 84 15.99 -15.64 -3.90
N ALA A 85 16.19 -14.34 -4.16
CA ALA A 85 16.42 -13.33 -3.12
C ALA A 85 15.20 -13.15 -2.20
N ALA A 86 13.98 -13.22 -2.75
CA ALA A 86 12.74 -13.15 -1.98
C ALA A 86 12.56 -14.38 -1.07
N LEU A 87 12.85 -15.59 -1.57
CA LEU A 87 12.76 -16.83 -0.79
C LEU A 87 13.79 -16.86 0.36
N VAL A 88 15.05 -16.45 0.11
CA VAL A 88 16.06 -16.29 1.17
C VAL A 88 15.66 -15.21 2.19
N TRP A 89 14.99 -14.14 1.76
CA TRP A 89 14.43 -13.16 2.70
C TRP A 89 13.30 -13.76 3.55
N ARG A 90 12.39 -14.56 2.96
CA ARG A 90 11.30 -15.23 3.70
C ARG A 90 11.79 -16.31 4.67
N GLU A 91 12.81 -17.08 4.29
CA GLU A 91 13.48 -18.07 5.14
C GLU A 91 13.99 -17.45 6.45
N LYS A 92 14.68 -16.30 6.31
CA LYS A 92 15.25 -15.53 7.41
C LYS A 92 14.22 -14.75 8.25
N TRP A 93 13.29 -14.04 7.61
CA TRP A 93 12.37 -13.12 8.30
C TRP A 93 11.04 -13.76 8.70
N GLN A 94 10.69 -14.90 8.10
CA GLN A 94 9.50 -15.72 8.39
C GLN A 94 8.21 -14.88 8.48
N PRO A 95 7.93 -14.02 7.47
CA PRO A 95 6.95 -12.94 7.58
C PRO A 95 5.53 -13.44 7.88
N THR A 96 5.18 -14.63 7.37
CA THR A 96 3.93 -15.34 7.63
C THR A 96 3.69 -15.61 9.13
N LYS A 97 4.76 -15.79 9.92
CA LYS A 97 4.69 -15.94 11.39
C LYS A 97 4.52 -14.60 12.10
N LEU A 98 5.11 -13.52 11.56
CA LEU A 98 5.01 -12.17 12.13
C LEU A 98 3.55 -11.70 12.24
N VAL A 99 2.64 -12.20 11.40
CA VAL A 99 1.18 -11.92 11.50
C VAL A 99 0.60 -12.34 12.85
N SER A 100 1.18 -13.36 13.49
CA SER A 100 0.81 -13.86 14.83
C SER A 100 1.73 -13.36 15.95
N GLU A 101 2.72 -12.51 15.65
CA GLU A 101 3.53 -11.85 16.69
C GLU A 101 2.77 -10.66 17.30
N ALA A 102 3.06 -10.38 18.57
CA ALA A 102 2.42 -9.30 19.32
C ALA A 102 3.28 -8.03 19.30
N PHE A 103 2.80 -6.98 18.66
CA PHE A 103 3.49 -5.71 18.49
C PHE A 103 3.13 -4.70 19.58
N ASN A 104 4.05 -3.76 19.83
CA ASN A 104 3.86 -2.72 20.83
C ASN A 104 2.76 -1.70 20.42
N LYS A 105 1.68 -1.66 21.19
CA LYS A 105 0.49 -0.82 20.97
C LYS A 105 0.76 0.68 21.08
N ASP A 106 1.77 1.10 21.86
CA ASP A 106 2.14 2.52 21.95
C ASP A 106 2.91 3.00 20.72
N LYS A 107 3.70 2.11 20.09
CA LYS A 107 4.46 2.39 18.86
C LYS A 107 3.61 2.28 17.58
N PHE A 108 2.70 1.30 17.53
CA PHE A 108 2.01 0.90 16.29
C PHE A 108 0.47 0.96 16.32
N GLY A 109 -0.12 1.23 17.49
CA GLY A 109 -1.58 1.25 17.68
C GLY A 109 -2.26 2.33 16.83
N GLY A 110 -3.17 1.91 15.95
CA GLY A 110 -3.89 2.81 15.04
C GLY A 110 -3.16 3.16 13.74
N LEU A 111 -1.97 2.59 13.49
CA LEU A 111 -1.17 2.92 12.30
C LEU A 111 -1.38 1.99 11.10
N GLY A 112 -2.02 0.82 11.28
CA GLY A 112 -2.08 -0.23 10.26
C GLY A 112 -3.35 -1.06 10.32
N PHE A 113 -4.08 -1.14 9.21
CA PHE A 113 -5.32 -1.91 9.08
C PHE A 113 -5.42 -2.60 7.71
N VAL A 114 -6.29 -3.61 7.62
CA VAL A 114 -6.64 -4.32 6.38
C VAL A 114 -8.16 -4.46 6.31
N THR A 115 -8.77 -3.99 5.23
CA THR A 115 -10.22 -4.12 4.99
C THR A 115 -10.49 -4.94 3.74
N LYS A 116 -11.66 -5.59 3.72
CA LYS A 116 -12.17 -6.35 2.58
C LYS A 116 -13.47 -5.70 2.12
N HIS A 117 -13.53 -5.38 0.83
CA HIS A 117 -14.69 -4.80 0.18
C HIS A 117 -15.18 -5.72 -0.93
N LYS A 118 -16.48 -5.72 -1.21
CA LYS A 118 -17.07 -6.49 -2.30
C LYS A 118 -17.97 -5.58 -3.12
N ASP A 119 -17.76 -5.54 -4.44
CA ASP A 119 -18.60 -4.75 -5.34
C ASP A 119 -19.89 -5.48 -5.73
N GLU A 120 -20.78 -4.78 -6.43
CA GLU A 120 -22.06 -5.31 -6.91
C GLU A 120 -21.91 -6.46 -7.92
N ALA A 121 -20.77 -6.51 -8.64
CA ALA A 121 -20.42 -7.61 -9.54
C ALA A 121 -19.81 -8.82 -8.80
N GLY A 122 -19.57 -8.70 -7.50
CA GLY A 122 -19.07 -9.74 -6.62
C GLY A 122 -17.55 -9.83 -6.52
N ASN A 123 -16.80 -8.90 -7.11
CA ASN A 123 -15.34 -8.86 -7.00
C ASN A 123 -14.93 -8.45 -5.59
N ASN A 124 -13.98 -9.17 -4.99
CA ASN A 124 -13.40 -8.79 -3.71
C ASN A 124 -12.21 -7.84 -3.94
N THR A 125 -12.15 -6.73 -3.21
CA THR A 125 -11.02 -5.81 -3.17
C THR A 125 -10.44 -5.77 -1.76
N VAL A 126 -9.15 -6.07 -1.63
CA VAL A 126 -8.40 -5.92 -0.38
C VAL A 126 -7.73 -4.56 -0.36
N ILE A 127 -7.84 -3.84 0.75
CA ILE A 127 -7.10 -2.58 0.97
C ILE A 127 -6.27 -2.71 2.24
N THR A 128 -4.98 -2.41 2.14
CA THR A 128 -4.12 -2.21 3.33
C THR A 128 -3.92 -0.71 3.56
N TRP A 129 -4.06 -0.28 4.81
CA TRP A 129 -4.05 1.11 5.22
C TRP A 129 -2.85 1.38 6.12
N ASN A 130 -2.14 2.48 5.86
CA ASN A 130 -1.12 3.02 6.75
C ASN A 130 -1.47 4.44 7.16
N ILE A 131 -1.85 4.65 8.41
CA ILE A 131 -2.30 5.94 8.94
C ILE A 131 -1.12 6.64 9.61
N TYR A 132 -0.11 7.02 8.82
CA TYR A 132 1.08 7.70 9.33
C TYR A 132 0.76 9.06 9.97
N GLY A 133 -0.38 9.67 9.61
CA GLY A 133 -0.95 10.82 10.31
C GLY A 133 -1.30 10.60 11.79
N SER A 134 -1.37 9.35 12.24
CA SER A 134 -1.64 8.99 13.65
C SER A 134 -0.38 8.70 14.46
N VAL A 135 0.83 8.85 13.89
CA VAL A 135 2.09 8.67 14.63
C VAL A 135 2.23 9.74 15.70
N LYS A 136 2.39 9.30 16.96
CA LYS A 136 2.53 10.18 18.14
C LYS A 136 3.98 10.56 18.43
N ASP A 137 4.91 9.65 18.16
CA ASP A 137 6.35 9.83 18.36
C ASP A 137 7.12 9.09 17.25
N ASN A 138 7.73 9.84 16.34
CA ASN A 138 8.55 9.28 15.25
C ASN A 138 9.70 8.42 15.76
N LYS A 139 10.32 8.78 16.89
CA LYS A 139 11.46 8.04 17.44
C LYS A 139 11.00 6.71 18.04
N ALA A 140 9.81 6.67 18.65
CA ALA A 140 9.23 5.42 19.15
C ALA A 140 8.78 4.49 18.02
N THR A 141 8.16 5.02 16.95
CA THR A 141 7.63 4.21 15.83
C THR A 141 8.67 3.81 14.79
N PHE A 142 9.67 4.66 14.49
CA PHE A 142 10.64 4.44 13.41
C PHE A 142 12.10 4.37 13.86
N GLY A 143 12.38 4.59 15.15
CA GLY A 143 13.76 4.61 15.68
C GLY A 143 14.46 3.25 15.63
N ASP A 144 13.70 2.15 15.78
CA ASP A 144 14.14 0.82 15.39
C ASP A 144 13.53 0.46 14.02
N VAL A 145 14.38 0.48 13.00
CA VAL A 145 13.99 0.14 11.62
C VAL A 145 13.67 -1.35 11.50
N THR A 146 14.29 -2.23 12.30
CA THR A 146 14.06 -3.68 12.23
C THR A 146 12.69 -4.04 12.79
N GLU A 147 12.32 -3.47 13.94
CA GLU A 147 10.99 -3.62 14.54
C GLU A 147 9.90 -3.05 13.62
N PHE A 148 10.11 -1.84 13.09
CA PHE A 148 9.17 -1.23 12.14
C PHE A 148 8.97 -2.10 10.89
N ILE A 149 10.04 -2.69 10.35
CA ILE A 149 9.96 -3.56 9.17
C ILE A 149 9.28 -4.89 9.49
N LYS A 150 9.50 -5.49 10.68
CA LYS A 150 8.71 -6.64 11.13
C LYS A 150 7.22 -6.32 11.15
N TRP A 151 6.84 -5.22 11.79
CA TRP A 151 5.44 -4.76 11.86
C TRP A 151 4.87 -4.50 10.46
N ARG A 152 5.62 -3.81 9.61
CA ARG A 152 5.15 -3.46 8.26
C ARG A 152 5.06 -4.66 7.33
N ALA A 153 5.89 -5.68 7.52
CA ALA A 153 5.79 -6.98 6.84
C ALA A 153 4.59 -7.79 7.36
N ALA A 154 4.38 -7.87 8.67
CA ALA A 154 3.22 -8.54 9.27
C ALA A 154 1.89 -7.96 8.75
N LEU A 155 1.78 -6.63 8.65
CA LEU A 155 0.62 -5.96 8.07
C LEU A 155 0.47 -6.24 6.56
N MET A 156 1.57 -6.42 5.83
CA MET A 156 1.54 -6.80 4.42
C MET A 156 1.04 -8.23 4.24
N GLU A 157 1.58 -9.19 5.00
CA GLU A 157 1.15 -10.59 4.98
C GLU A 157 -0.31 -10.76 5.41
N LEU A 158 -0.77 -10.03 6.43
CA LEU A 158 -2.19 -10.01 6.82
C LEU A 158 -3.10 -9.61 5.63
N GLY A 159 -2.64 -8.66 4.80
CA GLY A 159 -3.27 -8.28 3.54
C GLY A 159 -3.17 -9.34 2.44
N VAL A 160 -2.00 -9.96 2.28
CA VAL A 160 -1.75 -11.04 1.31
C VAL A 160 -2.63 -12.26 1.59
N GLN A 161 -2.82 -12.63 2.85
CA GLN A 161 -3.73 -13.70 3.27
C GLN A 161 -5.17 -13.43 2.82
N GLN A 162 -5.60 -12.15 2.73
CA GLN A 162 -6.93 -11.79 2.22
C GLN A 162 -7.04 -11.88 0.69
N LEU A 163 -5.95 -12.09 -0.05
CA LEU A 163 -5.96 -12.32 -1.51
C LEU A 163 -6.20 -13.79 -1.89
N HIS A 164 -6.23 -14.72 -0.91
CA HIS A 164 -6.61 -16.11 -1.12
C HIS A 164 -5.79 -16.82 -2.24
N LEU A 165 -4.48 -16.60 -2.27
CA LEU A 165 -3.62 -17.03 -3.40
C LEU A 165 -3.55 -18.56 -3.58
N ASN A 166 -3.73 -19.34 -2.52
CA ASN A 166 -3.84 -20.81 -2.60
C ASN A 166 -5.14 -21.29 -3.25
N ASP A 167 -6.20 -20.48 -3.23
CA ASP A 167 -7.53 -20.84 -3.72
C ASP A 167 -7.66 -20.56 -5.25
N ILE A 168 -6.56 -20.16 -5.92
CA ILE A 168 -6.55 -19.83 -7.35
C ILE A 168 -6.50 -21.08 -8.21
N THR A 169 -7.52 -21.24 -9.07
CA THR A 169 -7.65 -22.38 -10.01
C THR A 169 -7.20 -22.09 -11.45
N GLU A 170 -6.94 -20.82 -11.79
CA GLU A 170 -6.59 -20.37 -13.15
C GLU A 170 -5.24 -19.62 -13.14
N PRO A 171 -4.31 -19.89 -14.08
CA PRO A 171 -3.05 -19.16 -14.14
C PRO A 171 -3.27 -17.70 -14.55
N LEU A 172 -2.41 -16.79 -14.06
CA LEU A 172 -2.42 -15.39 -14.47
C LEU A 172 -2.04 -15.31 -15.97
N PRO A 173 -2.87 -14.71 -16.85
CA PRO A 173 -2.53 -14.56 -18.27
C PRO A 173 -1.27 -13.71 -18.43
N GLU A 174 -0.49 -13.97 -19.49
CA GLU A 174 0.78 -13.26 -19.74
C GLU A 174 0.55 -11.75 -19.82
N ASP A 175 -0.29 -11.33 -20.77
CA ASP A 175 -0.90 -10.00 -20.87
C ASP A 175 -2.34 -10.02 -20.34
N GLY A 176 -2.67 -9.15 -19.38
CA GLY A 176 -4.04 -9.01 -18.87
C GLY A 176 -4.14 -8.50 -17.43
N THR A 177 -5.35 -8.08 -17.05
CA THR A 177 -5.66 -7.56 -15.71
C THR A 177 -5.40 -8.61 -14.63
N ASP A 178 -4.56 -8.28 -13.67
CA ASP A 178 -4.29 -9.10 -12.49
C ASP A 178 -5.37 -8.87 -11.43
N LYS A 179 -6.10 -9.92 -11.07
CA LYS A 179 -7.15 -9.89 -10.03
C LYS A 179 -6.61 -10.20 -8.63
N HIS A 180 -5.35 -10.64 -8.53
CA HIS A 180 -4.71 -11.12 -7.31
C HIS A 180 -3.79 -10.05 -6.74
N GLN A 181 -4.32 -8.84 -6.61
CA GLN A 181 -3.61 -7.63 -6.16
C GLN A 181 -4.44 -6.87 -5.13
N MET A 182 -3.77 -6.15 -4.24
CA MET A 182 -4.38 -5.29 -3.24
C MET A 182 -4.19 -3.81 -3.58
N LEU A 183 -5.06 -2.98 -3.01
CA LEU A 183 -4.84 -1.54 -2.93
C LEU A 183 -4.02 -1.21 -1.68
N GLN A 184 -3.28 -0.10 -1.74
CA GLN A 184 -2.60 0.46 -0.57
C GLN A 184 -3.03 1.92 -0.39
N VAL A 185 -3.42 2.29 0.82
CA VAL A 185 -3.73 3.68 1.19
C VAL A 185 -2.76 4.14 2.26
N HIS A 186 -2.03 5.22 1.99
CA HIS A 186 -1.23 5.93 2.98
C HIS A 186 -1.95 7.23 3.34
N ASP A 187 -2.33 7.40 4.61
CA ASP A 187 -2.90 8.64 5.12
C ASP A 187 -1.83 9.47 5.84
N TYR A 188 -1.58 10.68 5.34
CA TYR A 188 -0.61 11.63 5.88
C TYR A 188 -1.25 12.88 6.52
N ARG A 189 -2.53 12.79 6.93
CA ARG A 189 -3.21 13.86 7.67
C ARG A 189 -2.36 14.32 8.85
N SER A 190 -2.18 15.63 9.02
CA SER A 190 -1.36 16.22 10.10
C SER A 190 0.15 15.91 10.06
N VAL A 191 0.67 15.17 9.07
CA VAL A 191 2.13 14.95 8.93
C VAL A 191 2.82 16.25 8.49
N SER A 192 3.91 16.60 9.18
CA SER A 192 4.75 17.75 8.81
C SER A 192 5.75 17.38 7.72
N PHE A 193 5.58 17.95 6.53
CA PHE A 193 6.48 17.74 5.39
C PHE A 193 7.70 18.68 5.37
N PHE A 194 7.79 19.64 6.30
CA PHE A 194 8.85 20.67 6.30
C PHE A 194 10.21 20.18 6.80
N ARG A 195 10.27 19.04 7.50
CA ARG A 195 11.50 18.35 7.90
C ARG A 195 11.29 16.85 7.81
N MET A 196 12.01 16.18 6.93
CA MET A 196 11.99 14.73 6.83
C MET A 196 12.91 14.12 7.90
N ASP A 197 12.30 13.44 8.86
CA ASP A 197 12.98 12.79 9.97
C ASP A 197 13.92 11.66 9.45
N PRO A 198 15.20 11.60 9.89
CA PRO A 198 16.14 10.55 9.46
C PRO A 198 15.65 9.13 9.74
N ALA A 199 14.92 8.90 10.84
CA ALA A 199 14.38 7.59 11.18
C ALA A 199 13.24 7.19 10.21
N VAL A 200 12.31 8.13 9.94
CA VAL A 200 11.26 7.96 8.93
C VAL A 200 11.87 7.68 7.55
N LYS A 201 12.95 8.37 7.18
CA LYS A 201 13.65 8.17 5.91
C LYS A 201 14.30 6.78 5.82
N ALA A 202 14.95 6.32 6.89
CA ALA A 202 15.55 4.98 6.95
C ALA A 202 14.50 3.87 6.86
N ALA A 203 13.46 3.95 7.70
CA ALA A 203 12.32 3.03 7.68
C ALA A 203 11.62 2.99 6.31
N SER A 204 11.43 4.16 5.67
CA SER A 204 10.86 4.26 4.32
C SER A 204 11.75 3.61 3.26
N LYS A 205 13.07 3.83 3.30
CA LYS A 205 14.02 3.22 2.36
C LYS A 205 14.02 1.70 2.50
N GLU A 206 14.06 1.18 3.73
CA GLU A 206 14.06 -0.27 3.96
C GLU A 206 12.71 -0.91 3.58
N THR A 207 11.59 -0.21 3.81
CA THR A 207 10.27 -0.69 3.36
C THR A 207 10.23 -0.81 1.84
N ILE A 208 10.79 0.17 1.11
CA ILE A 208 10.89 0.11 -0.36
C ILE A 208 11.79 -1.05 -0.79
N SER A 209 12.96 -1.22 -0.15
CA SER A 209 13.90 -2.33 -0.41
C SER A 209 13.20 -3.69 -0.28
N VAL A 210 12.61 -3.96 0.88
CA VAL A 210 11.91 -5.21 1.17
C VAL A 210 10.71 -5.42 0.24
N PHE A 211 9.92 -4.39 -0.05
CA PHE A 211 8.71 -4.54 -0.87
C PHE A 211 9.03 -4.72 -2.36
N SER A 212 10.08 -4.07 -2.86
CA SER A 212 10.61 -4.31 -4.21
C SER A 212 11.23 -5.69 -4.36
N THR A 213 11.86 -6.27 -3.33
CA THR A 213 12.39 -7.64 -3.40
C THR A 213 11.31 -8.70 -3.22
N ALA A 214 10.54 -8.64 -2.13
CA ALA A 214 9.72 -9.77 -1.65
C ALA A 214 8.21 -9.64 -1.92
N TYR A 215 7.72 -8.51 -2.44
CA TYR A 215 6.30 -8.30 -2.76
C TYR A 215 6.01 -7.72 -4.17
N PRO A 216 6.75 -8.10 -5.26
CA PRO A 216 6.46 -7.65 -6.62
C PRO A 216 5.04 -7.99 -7.12
N GLU A 217 4.46 -7.08 -7.91
CA GLU A 217 3.13 -7.21 -8.56
C GLU A 217 1.99 -7.73 -7.66
N LEU A 218 2.03 -7.40 -6.37
CA LEU A 218 0.88 -7.47 -5.45
C LEU A 218 0.13 -6.12 -5.32
N LEU A 219 0.73 -5.02 -5.77
CA LEU A 219 0.13 -3.69 -5.73
C LEU A 219 -0.65 -3.39 -7.02
N ALA A 220 -1.96 -3.19 -6.91
CA ALA A 220 -2.79 -2.67 -8.01
C ALA A 220 -2.67 -1.13 -8.10
N HIS A 221 -3.17 -0.41 -7.08
CA HIS A 221 -3.05 1.05 -6.98
C HIS A 221 -2.68 1.47 -5.56
N LYS A 222 -1.94 2.58 -5.46
CA LYS A 222 -1.49 3.21 -4.22
C LYS A 222 -2.01 4.64 -4.13
N TYR A 223 -2.85 4.89 -3.14
CA TYR A 223 -3.43 6.20 -2.84
C TYR A 223 -2.67 6.84 -1.69
N PHE A 224 -2.29 8.11 -1.85
CA PHE A 224 -1.64 8.91 -0.81
C PHE A 224 -2.59 10.05 -0.44
N VAL A 225 -3.32 9.89 0.65
CA VAL A 225 -4.45 10.76 1.01
C VAL A 225 -4.07 11.79 2.07
N ASN A 226 -4.84 12.89 2.10
CA ASN A 226 -4.62 14.07 2.95
C ASN A 226 -3.22 14.71 2.75
N VAL A 227 -2.65 14.58 1.55
CA VAL A 227 -1.35 15.17 1.19
C VAL A 227 -1.52 16.67 0.92
N PRO A 228 -0.76 17.57 1.60
CA PRO A 228 -0.86 19.01 1.37
C PRO A 228 -0.62 19.39 -0.10
N ALA A 229 -1.50 20.21 -0.68
CA ALA A 229 -1.44 20.59 -2.10
C ALA A 229 -0.11 21.25 -2.51
N ILE A 230 0.56 21.93 -1.57
CA ILE A 230 1.90 22.51 -1.75
C ILE A 230 2.98 21.46 -2.09
N MET A 231 2.75 20.17 -1.82
CA MET A 231 3.67 19.08 -2.16
C MET A 231 3.51 18.54 -3.59
N GLY A 232 2.63 19.12 -4.43
CA GLY A 232 2.40 18.67 -5.81
C GLY A 232 3.66 18.62 -6.68
N TRP A 233 4.66 19.47 -6.40
CA TRP A 233 5.97 19.44 -7.08
C TRP A 233 6.74 18.14 -6.84
N MET A 234 6.55 17.47 -5.70
CA MET A 234 7.22 16.19 -5.39
C MET A 234 6.69 15.07 -6.29
N PHE A 235 5.38 15.02 -6.56
CA PHE A 235 4.83 14.11 -7.57
C PHE A 235 5.29 14.48 -8.99
N GLY A 236 5.52 15.77 -9.26
CA GLY A 236 6.22 16.24 -10.46
C GLY A 236 7.63 15.67 -10.59
N ALA A 237 8.44 15.74 -9.53
CA ALA A 237 9.79 15.19 -9.48
C ALA A 237 9.80 13.66 -9.61
N MET A 238 8.87 12.96 -8.95
CA MET A 238 8.72 11.50 -9.06
C MET A 238 8.53 11.03 -10.51
N LYS A 239 7.91 11.83 -11.39
CA LYS A 239 7.77 11.50 -12.83
C LYS A 239 9.09 11.42 -13.59
N LEU A 240 10.19 11.95 -13.03
CA LEU A 240 11.53 11.92 -13.63
C LEU A 240 12.35 10.69 -13.19
N PHE A 241 11.95 9.99 -12.13
CA PHE A 241 12.70 8.89 -11.52
C PHE A 241 11.94 7.56 -11.42
N LEU A 242 10.59 7.58 -11.48
CA LEU A 242 9.76 6.37 -11.46
C LEU A 242 9.45 5.88 -12.88
N ALA A 243 9.34 4.57 -13.04
CA ALA A 243 8.84 3.97 -14.28
C ALA A 243 7.37 4.40 -14.54
N PRO A 244 6.95 4.62 -15.81
CA PRO A 244 5.57 4.99 -16.15
C PRO A 244 4.50 4.03 -15.61
N ALA A 245 4.80 2.73 -15.52
CA ALA A 245 3.92 1.74 -14.91
C ALA A 245 3.69 2.01 -13.41
N THR A 246 4.73 2.30 -12.64
CA THR A 246 4.65 2.65 -11.22
C THR A 246 3.90 3.96 -11.01
N LEU A 247 4.15 4.97 -11.86
CA LEU A 247 3.46 6.26 -11.82
C LEU A 247 1.95 6.13 -12.07
N LYS A 248 1.55 5.28 -13.02
CA LYS A 248 0.13 5.00 -13.31
C LYS A 248 -0.60 4.34 -12.13
N LYS A 249 0.12 3.63 -11.26
CA LYS A 249 -0.42 3.04 -10.02
C LYS A 249 -0.47 4.03 -8.85
N PHE A 250 0.05 5.25 -8.95
CA PHE A 250 0.26 6.17 -7.82
C PHE A 250 -0.65 7.42 -7.86
N HIS A 251 -1.48 7.59 -6.83
CA HIS A 251 -2.56 8.59 -6.78
C HIS A 251 -2.43 9.50 -5.54
N PRO A 252 -1.78 10.67 -5.65
CA PRO A 252 -1.76 11.67 -4.57
C PRO A 252 -3.09 12.45 -4.51
N MET A 253 -3.66 12.59 -3.31
CA MET A 253 -4.99 13.16 -3.08
C MET A 253 -4.96 14.14 -1.91
N THR A 254 -5.52 15.33 -2.10
CA THR A 254 -5.52 16.39 -1.08
C THR A 254 -6.52 16.18 0.05
N SER A 255 -7.56 15.36 -0.16
CA SER A 255 -8.52 14.94 0.87
C SER A 255 -8.80 13.45 0.78
N GLY A 256 -8.72 12.73 1.90
CA GLY A 256 -9.11 11.32 2.00
C GLY A 256 -10.56 11.06 1.62
N THR A 257 -11.46 12.03 1.83
CA THR A 257 -12.88 11.91 1.43
C THR A 257 -13.11 11.81 -0.08
N THR A 258 -12.09 12.05 -0.91
CA THR A 258 -12.18 11.86 -2.37
C THR A 258 -11.82 10.45 -2.83
N LEU A 259 -11.34 9.56 -1.94
CA LEU A 259 -10.98 8.18 -2.29
C LEU A 259 -12.18 7.38 -2.85
N SER A 260 -13.38 7.57 -2.31
CA SER A 260 -14.61 6.98 -2.83
C SER A 260 -14.99 7.43 -4.25
N THR A 261 -14.43 8.55 -4.73
CA THR A 261 -14.62 9.01 -6.12
C THR A 261 -13.72 8.29 -7.11
N GLU A 262 -12.56 7.78 -6.66
CA GLU A 262 -11.72 6.88 -7.45
C GLU A 262 -12.26 5.43 -7.37
N LEU A 263 -12.60 4.98 -6.17
CA LEU A 263 -12.98 3.59 -5.85
C LEU A 263 -14.52 3.37 -5.85
N LYS A 264 -15.20 3.90 -6.88
CA LYS A 264 -16.67 4.01 -6.94
C LYS A 264 -17.42 2.69 -6.72
N SER A 265 -16.92 1.57 -7.26
CA SER A 265 -17.57 0.25 -7.18
C SER A 265 -17.65 -0.33 -5.77
N ILE A 266 -16.81 0.15 -4.85
CA ILE A 266 -16.77 -0.27 -3.44
C ILE A 266 -17.10 0.86 -2.47
N ALA A 267 -17.35 2.08 -2.97
CA ALA A 267 -17.60 3.28 -2.18
C ALA A 267 -18.62 3.12 -1.02
N PRO A 268 -19.76 2.41 -1.19
CA PRO A 268 -20.71 2.20 -0.09
C PRO A 268 -20.12 1.44 1.11
N SER A 269 -19.05 0.68 0.89
CA SER A 269 -18.36 -0.13 1.91
C SER A 269 -17.02 0.45 2.38
N LEU A 270 -16.52 1.53 1.76
CA LEU A 270 -15.32 2.22 2.24
C LEU A 270 -15.60 2.94 3.57
N PRO A 271 -14.60 3.12 4.45
CA PRO A 271 -14.79 3.85 5.69
C PRO A 271 -15.25 5.29 5.47
N GLN A 272 -16.07 5.80 6.39
CA GLN A 272 -16.70 7.13 6.28
C GLN A 272 -15.67 8.27 6.18
N GLU A 273 -14.53 8.15 6.89
CA GLU A 273 -13.42 9.12 6.85
C GLU A 273 -12.73 9.21 5.48
N TYR A 274 -12.90 8.21 4.62
CA TYR A 274 -12.45 8.17 3.23
C TYR A 274 -13.57 8.37 2.21
N GLY A 275 -14.71 8.91 2.66
CA GLY A 275 -15.83 9.34 1.82
C GLY A 275 -16.78 8.22 1.41
N GLY A 276 -16.71 7.06 2.07
CA GLY A 276 -17.71 5.98 1.92
C GLY A 276 -18.81 6.03 2.98
N SER A 277 -19.47 4.89 3.18
CA SER A 277 -20.54 4.70 4.19
C SER A 277 -20.41 3.39 4.99
N GLY A 278 -19.26 2.72 4.92
CA GLY A 278 -18.93 1.54 5.72
C GLY A 278 -18.37 1.89 7.11
N SER A 279 -18.07 0.86 7.89
CA SER A 279 -17.42 0.97 9.20
C SER A 279 -16.14 1.82 9.18
N PRO A 280 -15.81 2.52 10.28
CA PRO A 280 -14.52 3.18 10.46
C PRO A 280 -13.33 2.25 10.17
N VAL A 281 -12.21 2.78 9.67
CA VAL A 281 -11.08 1.95 9.24
C VAL A 281 -10.46 1.16 10.41
N GLN A 282 -10.68 1.62 11.64
CA GLN A 282 -10.18 0.99 12.87
C GLN A 282 -10.94 -0.29 13.25
N GLU A 283 -12.09 -0.58 12.61
CA GLU A 283 -12.77 -1.88 12.67
C GLU A 283 -12.19 -2.90 11.65
N GLY A 284 -11.24 -2.46 10.80
CA GLY A 284 -10.48 -3.34 9.93
C GLY A 284 -9.57 -4.32 10.69
N LEU A 285 -9.16 -5.40 10.02
CA LEU A 285 -8.21 -6.35 10.58
C LEU A 285 -6.87 -5.65 10.86
N THR A 286 -6.24 -5.95 11.99
CA THR A 286 -4.90 -5.46 12.32
C THR A 286 -4.07 -6.58 12.95
N VAL A 287 -2.76 -6.38 13.01
CA VAL A 287 -1.85 -7.31 13.70
C VAL A 287 -2.13 -7.29 15.21
N THR A 288 -1.70 -8.33 15.94
CA THR A 288 -1.88 -8.35 17.39
C THR A 288 -1.11 -7.21 18.05
N LEU A 289 -1.79 -6.40 18.86
CA LEU A 289 -1.24 -5.23 19.54
C LEU A 289 -1.41 -5.38 21.05
N VAL A 290 -0.30 -5.33 21.80
CA VAL A 290 -0.26 -5.48 23.26
C VAL A 290 0.44 -4.29 23.91
N ASP A 291 0.15 -4.04 25.18
CA ASP A 291 0.76 -2.94 25.92
C ASP A 291 2.26 -3.19 26.13
N ALA A 292 3.05 -2.11 26.28
CA ALA A 292 4.51 -2.18 26.16
C ALA A 292 5.21 -3.18 27.13
N THR A 293 4.64 -3.43 28.30
CA THR A 293 5.14 -4.39 29.30
C THR A 293 4.86 -5.86 28.96
N GLU A 294 4.11 -6.13 27.91
CA GLU A 294 3.87 -7.47 27.37
C GLU A 294 4.63 -7.68 26.06
N ALA A 295 4.68 -6.68 25.18
CA ALA A 295 5.51 -6.71 23.96
C ALA A 295 6.97 -7.03 24.28
N ALA A 296 7.54 -6.34 25.28
CA ALA A 296 8.92 -6.56 25.72
C ALA A 296 9.22 -7.97 26.29
N LYS A 297 8.18 -8.77 26.61
CA LYS A 297 8.34 -10.19 27.01
C LYS A 297 8.33 -11.15 25.83
N VAL A 298 7.76 -10.73 24.69
CA VAL A 298 7.74 -11.49 23.43
C VAL A 298 9.02 -11.25 22.63
N GLU A 299 9.57 -10.03 22.69
CA GLU A 299 10.86 -9.69 22.07
C GLU A 299 12.09 -10.26 22.80
N ALA A 300 11.95 -10.61 24.09
CA ALA A 300 13.02 -11.20 24.88
C ALA A 300 13.30 -12.66 24.43
N PRO A 301 14.54 -13.00 24.03
CA PRO A 301 14.89 -14.38 23.71
C PRO A 301 14.63 -15.33 24.89
N VAL A 302 14.00 -16.47 24.62
CA VAL A 302 13.80 -17.52 25.63
C VAL A 302 15.11 -18.26 25.87
N GLU A 303 16.00 -17.64 26.64
CA GLU A 303 17.30 -18.24 26.98
C GLU A 303 17.14 -19.50 27.84
N PRO A 304 17.74 -20.64 27.45
CA PRO A 304 17.87 -21.78 28.35
C PRO A 304 18.86 -21.42 29.46
N LYS A 305 18.41 -21.48 30.72
CA LYS A 305 19.26 -21.21 31.89
C LYS A 305 20.53 -22.06 31.86
N SER A 306 21.68 -21.40 31.78
CA SER A 306 22.99 -21.94 32.07
C SER A 306 23.73 -20.99 33.02
N GLU A 307 24.60 -21.54 33.88
CA GLU A 307 25.13 -20.82 35.03
C GLU A 307 26.37 -19.97 34.72
N ALA A 308 26.57 -18.92 35.52
CA ALA A 308 27.46 -17.81 35.22
C ALA A 308 28.96 -18.10 35.36
N VAL A 309 29.76 -17.36 34.59
CA VAL A 309 31.07 -16.83 35.01
C VAL A 309 31.15 -15.36 34.56
N ALA A 310 31.73 -14.49 35.38
CA ALA A 310 31.82 -13.05 35.10
C ALA A 310 33.25 -12.50 35.24
N ALA A 311 33.65 -11.62 34.31
CA ALA A 311 34.76 -10.65 34.46
C ALA A 311 34.60 -9.51 33.42
N PRO A 312 34.98 -8.25 33.72
CA PRO A 312 34.68 -7.09 32.87
C PRO A 312 35.90 -6.54 32.10
N VAL A 313 35.65 -5.72 31.06
CA VAL A 313 36.64 -4.81 30.44
C VAL A 313 35.97 -3.45 30.13
N GLU A 314 36.78 -2.39 30.18
CA GLU A 314 36.39 -0.97 30.19
C GLU A 314 35.86 -0.40 28.85
N ALA A 315 35.24 0.78 28.95
CA ALA A 315 35.10 1.74 27.86
C ALA A 315 36.05 2.94 28.09
N PRO A 316 36.40 3.67 27.02
CA PRO A 316 36.30 5.13 27.08
C PRO A 316 35.46 5.69 25.91
N ALA A 317 35.26 7.02 25.89
CA ALA A 317 34.21 7.68 25.11
C ALA A 317 34.71 8.84 24.23
N GLN A 318 33.85 9.25 23.28
CA GLN A 318 33.83 10.56 22.58
C GLN A 318 35.05 10.91 21.69
N ALA A 319 34.97 11.82 20.71
CA ALA A 319 33.87 12.31 19.86
C ALA A 319 34.49 13.22 18.77
N THR A 320 33.78 13.47 17.65
CA THR A 320 33.74 14.79 16.95
C THR A 320 32.74 14.76 15.79
N GLU A 321 32.10 15.90 15.53
CA GLU A 321 31.29 16.15 14.33
C GLU A 321 32.16 16.54 13.13
N THR A 322 31.67 16.31 11.91
CA THR A 322 31.91 17.24 10.78
C THR A 322 30.75 17.12 9.79
N ALA A 323 30.29 18.24 9.21
CA ALA A 323 29.02 18.30 8.49
C ALA A 323 29.16 18.30 6.95
N VAL A 324 28.34 17.44 6.34
CA VAL A 324 27.52 17.65 5.12
C VAL A 324 28.12 18.45 3.94
N ALA A 325 28.18 17.77 2.79
CA ALA A 325 27.81 18.33 1.50
C ALA A 325 27.02 17.28 0.68
N GLU A 326 25.84 17.63 0.17
CA GLU A 326 24.98 16.76 -0.66
C GLU A 326 25.19 17.04 -2.16
N PRO A 327 24.74 16.18 -3.09
CA PRO A 327 23.30 16.01 -3.39
C PRO A 327 22.75 14.60 -3.13
N GLN A 328 21.42 14.45 -3.14
CA GLN A 328 20.72 13.16 -2.98
C GLN A 328 19.86 12.81 -4.21
N THR A 329 19.80 11.52 -4.54
CA THR A 329 18.78 10.91 -5.42
C THR A 329 17.96 9.87 -4.67
N LEU A 330 16.74 9.59 -5.16
CA LEU A 330 15.90 8.48 -4.68
C LEU A 330 16.29 7.22 -5.44
N ASP A 331 17.28 6.48 -4.92
CA ASP A 331 17.78 5.26 -5.55
C ASP A 331 16.77 4.11 -5.42
N LEU A 332 15.93 3.98 -6.45
CA LEU A 332 15.28 2.73 -6.83
C LEU A 332 16.21 1.93 -7.76
N PRO A 333 16.07 0.59 -7.85
CA PRO A 333 16.99 -0.23 -8.63
C PRO A 333 16.99 0.15 -10.11
N VAL A 334 18.11 0.70 -10.58
CA VAL A 334 18.32 1.11 -11.97
C VAL A 334 18.59 -0.13 -12.83
N ARG A 335 18.02 -0.19 -14.04
CA ARG A 335 18.30 -1.26 -15.02
C ARG A 335 19.80 -1.32 -15.36
N PRO A 336 20.34 -2.51 -15.70
CA PRO A 336 21.61 -2.60 -16.41
C PRO A 336 21.58 -1.72 -17.68
N LYS A 337 22.71 -1.05 -17.94
CA LYS A 337 22.84 -0.12 -19.07
C LYS A 337 23.48 -0.86 -20.25
N GLU A 338 22.76 -0.97 -21.36
CA GLU A 338 23.36 -1.41 -22.63
C GLU A 338 24.37 -0.39 -23.15
N GLU A 339 25.40 -0.89 -23.83
CA GLU A 339 26.60 -0.15 -24.20
C GLU A 339 26.63 0.14 -25.71
N GLU A 340 26.19 1.34 -26.10
CA GLU A 340 26.46 1.86 -27.46
C GLU A 340 27.70 2.78 -27.45
N ALA A 341 28.64 2.44 -28.34
CA ALA A 341 29.87 3.20 -28.59
C ALA A 341 29.61 4.41 -29.52
N PRO A 342 30.44 5.47 -29.47
CA PRO A 342 30.06 6.79 -30.00
C PRO A 342 30.30 6.97 -31.51
N ALA A 343 29.52 7.88 -32.11
CA ALA A 343 29.80 8.49 -33.41
C ALA A 343 30.38 9.91 -33.25
N GLU A 344 31.37 10.27 -34.07
CA GLU A 344 32.12 11.52 -33.95
C GLU A 344 31.59 12.69 -34.80
N ALA A 345 31.91 13.91 -34.34
CA ALA A 345 32.02 15.15 -35.12
C ALA A 345 30.70 15.80 -35.61
N LYS A 346 30.63 17.13 -35.82
CA LYS A 346 31.70 18.15 -35.93
C LYS A 346 31.49 19.35 -35.01
N LYS A 347 32.58 20.10 -34.79
CA LYS A 347 32.56 21.47 -34.26
C LYS A 347 32.14 22.47 -35.34
N GLU A 348 31.56 23.59 -34.91
CA GLU A 348 31.87 24.90 -35.47
C GLU A 348 31.80 25.99 -34.38
N GLU A 349 32.55 27.07 -34.55
CA GLU A 349 33.00 28.06 -33.56
C GLU A 349 33.34 29.33 -34.41
N VAL A 350 33.22 30.62 -34.04
CA VAL A 350 33.38 31.35 -32.76
C VAL A 350 32.44 32.63 -32.72
N PRO A 351 32.71 33.86 -32.17
CA PRO A 351 31.76 34.55 -31.27
C PRO A 351 31.27 35.97 -31.71
N VAL A 352 30.57 36.69 -30.82
CA VAL A 352 30.79 38.14 -30.50
C VAL A 352 30.51 38.41 -29.00
N GLU A 353 31.16 39.42 -28.41
CA GLU A 353 31.16 39.78 -26.98
C GLU A 353 30.05 40.74 -26.45
N ALA A 354 29.96 40.75 -25.12
CA ALA A 354 29.07 41.45 -24.20
C ALA A 354 29.22 42.99 -24.01
N LYS A 355 28.22 43.57 -23.33
CA LYS A 355 28.28 44.61 -22.25
C LYS A 355 26.90 44.63 -21.53
N LYS A 356 26.76 44.70 -20.19
CA LYS A 356 26.92 45.85 -19.26
C LYS A 356 26.14 47.10 -19.70
N GLU A 357 25.36 47.82 -18.89
CA GLU A 357 24.99 47.81 -17.44
C GLU A 357 23.65 48.61 -17.30
N GLU A 358 22.93 48.82 -16.20
CA GLU A 358 23.05 48.53 -14.74
C GLU A 358 21.62 48.38 -14.11
N VAL A 359 21.34 48.88 -12.90
CA VAL A 359 20.00 48.96 -12.24
C VAL A 359 19.86 50.33 -11.55
N PRO A 360 18.65 50.95 -11.50
CA PRO A 360 17.97 51.03 -10.19
C PRO A 360 16.42 51.05 -10.23
N ALA A 361 15.80 50.83 -9.07
CA ALA A 361 14.41 51.19 -8.71
C ALA A 361 14.47 52.35 -7.66
N PRO A 362 13.39 52.82 -6.98
CA PRO A 362 11.94 52.54 -7.11
C PRO A 362 11.04 53.81 -7.12
N VAL A 363 9.71 53.67 -7.28
CA VAL A 363 8.68 54.57 -6.68
C VAL A 363 7.25 53.98 -6.75
N GLU A 364 6.49 54.11 -5.65
CA GLU A 364 5.01 54.29 -5.67
C GLU A 364 4.69 55.80 -5.77
N PRO A 365 3.45 56.22 -6.09
CA PRO A 365 2.58 56.68 -4.99
C PRO A 365 1.05 56.46 -5.18
N GLU A 366 0.28 57.04 -4.26
CA GLU A 366 -1.10 56.74 -3.87
C GLU A 366 -2.25 57.26 -4.78
N ALA A 367 -3.47 56.90 -4.38
CA ALA A 367 -4.76 57.12 -5.06
C ALA A 367 -5.37 58.53 -4.96
N LYS A 368 -6.43 58.78 -5.75
CA LYS A 368 -7.55 59.68 -5.43
C LYS A 368 -8.85 59.32 -6.18
N ALA A 369 -9.97 59.93 -5.82
CA ALA A 369 -11.32 59.57 -6.27
C ALA A 369 -12.22 60.81 -6.51
N GLU A 370 -13.19 60.71 -7.43
CA GLU A 370 -14.35 61.59 -7.75
C GLU A 370 -15.01 61.04 -9.06
N GLU A 371 -16.27 61.26 -9.47
CA GLU A 371 -17.53 61.58 -8.75
C GLU A 371 -18.77 61.21 -9.63
N ALA A 372 -19.95 61.09 -9.01
CA ALA A 372 -21.32 61.42 -9.49
C ALA A 372 -21.95 60.96 -10.85
N LYS A 373 -23.19 60.43 -10.69
CA LYS A 373 -24.43 60.62 -11.51
C LYS A 373 -24.78 59.80 -12.77
N ALA A 374 -26.09 59.66 -12.96
CA ALA A 374 -26.81 58.99 -14.06
C ALA A 374 -28.04 59.82 -14.53
N PRO A 375 -28.67 59.45 -15.66
CA PRO A 375 -30.14 59.56 -15.87
C PRO A 375 -30.78 58.26 -16.45
N ALA A 376 -31.95 57.82 -15.95
CA ALA A 376 -33.33 57.99 -16.47
C ALA A 376 -33.76 56.99 -17.61
N GLU A 377 -34.72 56.06 -17.45
CA GLU A 377 -36.23 56.13 -17.37
C GLU A 377 -36.91 56.06 -18.77
N GLU A 378 -37.99 55.32 -19.11
CA GLU A 378 -38.87 54.28 -18.48
C GLU A 378 -39.41 53.33 -19.62
N GLU A 379 -40.50 52.51 -19.69
CA GLU A 379 -41.74 52.09 -18.96
C GLU A 379 -42.15 50.67 -19.48
N ALA A 380 -42.77 49.76 -18.68
CA ALA A 380 -43.59 48.61 -19.18
C ALA A 380 -44.36 47.76 -18.10
N LYS A 381 -45.46 48.29 -17.55
CA LYS A 381 -46.73 47.61 -17.08
C LYS A 381 -46.79 46.45 -16.04
N GLN A 382 -47.49 46.73 -14.92
CA GLN A 382 -48.75 46.14 -14.34
C GLN A 382 -49.13 44.65 -14.61
N GLU A 383 -49.82 43.88 -13.73
CA GLU A 383 -50.56 44.06 -12.43
C GLU A 383 -50.58 42.70 -11.64
N THR A 384 -51.11 42.44 -10.41
CA THR A 384 -52.34 42.88 -9.67
C THR A 384 -52.28 42.65 -8.12
N GLU A 385 -53.27 43.15 -7.34
CA GLU A 385 -53.55 43.05 -5.86
C GLU A 385 -54.02 41.64 -5.34
N GLU A 386 -54.30 41.27 -4.06
CA GLU A 386 -53.90 41.54 -2.63
C GLU A 386 -54.58 40.43 -1.71
N LYS A 387 -54.95 40.42 -0.39
CA LYS A 387 -55.04 41.37 0.77
C LYS A 387 -55.17 40.66 2.17
N LYS A 388 -55.46 41.46 3.22
CA LYS A 388 -55.76 41.28 4.69
C LYS A 388 -56.86 40.22 5.11
N THR A 389 -57.12 39.74 6.37
CA THR A 389 -56.66 39.95 7.81
C THR A 389 -57.26 38.93 8.86
N GLU A 390 -57.33 39.02 10.22
CA GLU A 390 -57.13 40.07 11.32
C GLU A 390 -56.62 39.51 12.71
N GLU A 391 -57.26 39.77 13.88
CA GLU A 391 -56.71 39.71 15.28
C GLU A 391 -57.46 38.73 16.27
N ILE A 392 -56.82 37.96 17.21
CA ILE A 392 -56.43 38.18 18.67
C ILE A 392 -57.65 38.39 19.64
N PRO A 393 -57.88 37.70 20.82
CA PRO A 393 -57.06 37.84 22.09
C PRO A 393 -57.14 36.77 23.27
N VAL A 394 -56.33 37.00 24.35
CA VAL A 394 -56.33 36.52 25.80
C VAL A 394 -56.26 35.00 26.17
N ALA A 395 -55.76 34.52 27.35
CA ALA A 395 -55.20 35.08 28.62
C ALA A 395 -54.21 34.10 29.35
N ALA A 396 -53.75 34.46 30.57
CA ALA A 396 -52.77 33.82 31.50
C ALA A 396 -53.16 32.43 32.10
N ASP A 397 -52.44 31.74 33.00
CA ASP A 397 -51.43 32.11 34.03
C ASP A 397 -50.60 30.87 34.54
N GLY A 398 -49.52 31.08 35.33
CA GLY A 398 -49.16 30.14 36.43
C GLY A 398 -47.78 29.44 36.45
N ALA A 399 -46.98 29.70 37.49
CA ALA A 399 -45.84 28.90 38.01
C ALA A 399 -45.56 29.32 39.49
N PRO A 400 -44.66 28.70 40.31
CA PRO A 400 -43.73 27.58 40.10
C PRO A 400 -43.67 26.55 41.29
N LYS A 401 -42.52 25.84 41.43
CA LYS A 401 -41.79 25.45 42.68
C LYS A 401 -41.60 23.94 43.03
N GLU A 402 -40.63 23.70 43.93
CA GLU A 402 -39.92 22.43 44.24
C GLU A 402 -40.53 21.65 45.43
N ALA A 403 -40.26 20.32 45.54
CA ALA A 403 -39.55 19.70 46.70
C ALA A 403 -39.55 18.14 46.74
N GLU A 404 -38.35 17.57 46.94
CA GLU A 404 -37.93 16.44 47.81
C GLU A 404 -38.94 15.49 48.51
N ALA A 405 -38.71 14.15 48.41
CA ALA A 405 -38.64 13.19 49.55
C ALA A 405 -38.49 11.69 49.12
N ALA A 406 -37.92 10.85 49.99
CA ALA A 406 -37.92 9.37 49.93
C ALA A 406 -38.33 8.77 51.30
N PRO A 407 -38.83 7.52 51.37
CA PRO A 407 -37.99 6.34 51.74
C PRO A 407 -38.36 5.08 50.90
N LYS A 408 -37.70 3.89 50.92
CA LYS A 408 -37.26 2.97 52.02
C LYS A 408 -38.45 2.44 52.86
N GLU A 409 -38.61 1.18 53.29
CA GLU A 409 -37.85 -0.11 53.25
C GLU A 409 -38.85 -1.26 52.84
N THR A 410 -38.63 -2.59 52.83
CA THR A 410 -37.60 -3.58 53.29
C THR A 410 -36.93 -4.27 52.08
N GLU A 411 -36.07 -5.31 52.10
CA GLU A 411 -35.59 -6.37 53.01
C GLU A 411 -36.41 -7.70 53.12
N THR A 412 -35.81 -8.78 52.59
CA THR A 412 -35.57 -10.08 53.28
C THR A 412 -34.50 -10.89 52.53
N ALA A 413 -33.71 -11.70 53.25
CA ALA A 413 -32.74 -12.67 52.69
C ALA A 413 -33.44 -14.02 52.35
N GLU A 414 -32.79 -15.09 51.87
CA GLU A 414 -31.78 -15.90 52.59
C GLU A 414 -30.92 -16.78 51.64
N THR A 415 -29.87 -17.38 52.20
CA THR A 415 -28.72 -18.08 51.59
C THR A 415 -29.00 -19.26 50.64
N ALA A 416 -28.10 -19.49 49.66
CA ALA A 416 -27.25 -20.70 49.60
C ALA A 416 -26.16 -20.68 48.49
N GLN A 417 -24.97 -21.21 48.81
CA GLN A 417 -23.99 -21.80 47.87
C GLN A 417 -23.85 -23.30 48.21
N PRO A 418 -22.95 -24.08 47.57
CA PRO A 418 -22.95 -24.54 46.18
C PRO A 418 -22.96 -26.10 46.11
N GLU A 419 -22.93 -26.73 44.92
CA GLU A 419 -21.98 -27.83 44.59
C GLU A 419 -22.17 -28.46 43.18
N LYS A 420 -21.03 -28.88 42.61
CA LYS A 420 -20.73 -30.06 41.76
C LYS A 420 -21.59 -30.47 40.54
N SER A 421 -20.87 -30.62 39.43
CA SER A 421 -20.79 -31.80 38.53
C SER A 421 -22.06 -32.37 37.88
N ALA A 422 -22.16 -32.13 36.57
CA ALA A 422 -22.23 -33.19 35.56
C ALA A 422 -21.38 -32.76 34.35
#